data_AF-A0A8X6H1K5-F1
#
_entry.id   AF-A0A8X6H1K5-F1
#
_cell.length_a   1.000
_cell.length_b   1.000
_cell.length_c   1.000
_cell.angle_alpha   90.00
_cell.angle_beta   90.00
_cell.angle_gamma   90.00
#
_symmetry.space_group_name_H-M   'P 1'
#
loop_
_entity.id
_entity.type
_entity.pdbx_description
1 polymer ?
#
loop_
_entity_poly.entity_id
_entity_poly.type
_entity_poly.pdbx_seq_one_letter_code
_entity_poly.pdbx_strand_id
1 'polypeptide(L)'
;MTGRFRRRFVFILYFLYDDVVMNWVESASERGEDRNCDFRFGMEWGKVSLLERYGSNLWERTQSTADNGKSTIVKLNQKDIEIDNRWIVPYSPILSKTFKAHINVESCHSVKSIKYICKYVTKGSDMAVIGIGAENSNDEVTQYQMGRYVSSNEAVWRIFSFPIHERHPSVVHLAVHLENGQRVYFTAQNAVQRAAQPPSTTLTSFFETCQNDDFAQTLLYSEMPKYYTWNQSSRRFIRRKQGKPVPGYTDVYSTDAIGRIYSVHPSNDECFYLRLLLVNVRGPTSFQQLRTVDGELCGSYREACQRLQLLENDAHWDQTLNDAVISSHAHQIRTLFSIIISTCFPSNPIDLWIKYKDYMCDDILYQIRNRMGNPNIQISEEIYNEALISIEDMCLIMSNKLLIQLGLTAPNRPMHDAFNQELHRERLYDLNTLKELIQTNLPLLNEQQKYVFETLMKVTNDETGGIYFLDAPGAKNIFLLFSIKQKRMTRMKEQINMSKV
;
A
#
# COMPACT_ATOMS: atom_id res chain seq x y z
N MET A 1 -26.97 -32.74 -9.73
CA MET A 1 -26.46 -31.47 -10.26
C MET A 1 -24.97 -31.62 -10.55
N THR A 2 -24.60 -32.14 -11.72
CA THR A 2 -23.22 -32.33 -12.17
C THR A 2 -22.78 -31.07 -12.94
N GLY A 3 -22.32 -30.07 -12.21
CA GLY A 3 -21.67 -28.89 -12.80
C GLY A 3 -20.29 -29.26 -13.32
N ARG A 4 -20.06 -29.15 -14.64
CA ARG A 4 -18.73 -29.25 -15.26
C ARG A 4 -17.87 -28.07 -14.78
N PHE A 5 -16.99 -28.29 -13.81
CA PHE A 5 -15.98 -27.31 -13.39
C PHE A 5 -14.71 -27.45 -14.25
N ARG A 6 -14.44 -26.44 -15.10
CA ARG A 6 -13.19 -26.34 -15.87
C ARG A 6 -12.08 -25.74 -14.99
N ARG A 7 -10.91 -26.39 -14.96
CA ARG A 7 -9.75 -26.05 -14.11
C ARG A 7 -8.84 -25.03 -14.80
N ARG A 8 -8.34 -24.04 -14.06
CA ARG A 8 -7.19 -23.19 -14.40
C ARG A 8 -6.09 -23.47 -13.38
N PHE A 9 -4.92 -23.91 -13.83
CA PHE A 9 -3.71 -23.90 -12.99
C PHE A 9 -2.84 -22.71 -13.40
N VAL A 10 -2.30 -22.00 -12.41
CA VAL A 10 -1.36 -20.89 -12.62
C VAL A 10 -0.01 -21.28 -12.04
N PHE A 11 1.01 -21.36 -12.90
CA PHE A 11 2.41 -21.52 -12.50
C PHE A 11 3.16 -20.23 -12.82
N ILE A 12 4.12 -19.88 -11.96
CA ILE A 12 4.90 -18.63 -12.06
C ILE A 12 6.35 -18.97 -11.80
N LEU A 13 7.21 -18.73 -12.80
CA LEU A 13 8.67 -18.75 -12.64
C LEU A 13 9.20 -17.32 -12.48
N TYR A 14 10.11 -17.12 -11.52
CA TYR A 14 10.85 -15.88 -11.33
C TYR A 14 12.29 -16.06 -11.83
N PHE A 15 12.77 -15.15 -12.66
CA PHE A 15 14.20 -14.94 -12.90
C PHE A 15 14.53 -13.48 -12.57
N LEU A 16 15.45 -13.27 -11.63
CA LEU A 16 16.06 -11.96 -11.37
C LEU A 16 17.34 -11.89 -12.20
N TYR A 17 17.36 -11.08 -13.25
CA TYR A 17 18.58 -10.63 -13.91
C TYR A 17 18.47 -9.11 -14.10
N ASP A 18 19.45 -8.37 -13.59
CA ASP A 18 19.73 -6.96 -13.85
C ASP A 18 18.51 -6.02 -13.92
N ASP A 19 17.91 -5.71 -12.77
CA ASP A 19 16.92 -4.65 -12.55
C ASP A 19 15.66 -4.65 -13.46
N VAL A 20 15.39 -5.75 -14.16
CA VAL A 20 14.16 -5.98 -14.93
C VAL A 20 13.42 -7.18 -14.35
N VAL A 21 12.25 -6.95 -13.74
CA VAL A 21 11.35 -8.02 -13.32
C VAL A 21 10.61 -8.56 -14.55
N MET A 22 11.11 -9.66 -15.11
CA MET A 22 10.42 -10.42 -16.14
C MET A 22 9.51 -11.45 -15.47
N ASN A 23 8.19 -11.32 -15.64
CA ASN A 23 7.22 -12.30 -15.11
C ASN A 23 6.73 -13.22 -16.23
N TRP A 24 6.37 -14.46 -15.87
CA TRP A 24 5.66 -15.41 -16.74
C TRP A 24 4.41 -15.87 -15.98
N VAL A 25 3.22 -15.65 -16.53
CA VAL A 25 1.93 -16.16 -16.00
C VAL A 25 1.52 -17.34 -16.86
N GLU A 26 1.62 -18.55 -16.34
CA GLU A 26 1.09 -19.73 -17.02
C GLU A 26 -0.41 -19.85 -16.76
N SER A 27 -1.24 -20.12 -17.76
CA SER A 27 -2.60 -20.62 -17.54
C SER A 27 -2.77 -21.98 -18.21
N ALA A 28 -2.89 -23.06 -17.43
CA ALA A 28 -3.07 -24.41 -17.93
C ALA A 28 -4.54 -24.85 -17.86
N SER A 29 -5.09 -25.36 -18.97
CA SER A 29 -6.36 -26.10 -19.00
C SER A 29 -6.07 -27.59 -19.27
N GLU A 30 -6.54 -28.48 -18.39
CA GLU A 30 -6.55 -29.93 -18.64
C GLU A 30 -7.54 -30.27 -19.77
N ARG A 31 -7.18 -31.24 -20.63
CA ARG A 31 -8.09 -31.78 -21.63
C ARG A 31 -9.10 -32.69 -20.94
N GLY A 32 -10.36 -32.28 -20.92
CA GLY A 32 -11.48 -33.21 -20.71
C GLY A 32 -11.61 -34.17 -21.91
N GLU A 33 -12.23 -35.33 -21.69
CA GLU A 33 -12.41 -36.38 -22.70
C GLU A 33 -13.20 -35.92 -23.94
N ASP A 34 -13.99 -34.85 -23.83
CA ASP A 34 -14.66 -34.20 -24.95
C ASP A 34 -13.78 -33.08 -25.52
N ARG A 35 -13.20 -33.30 -26.70
CA ARG A 35 -12.23 -32.43 -27.41
C ARG A 35 -12.80 -31.07 -27.90
N ASN A 36 -13.70 -30.42 -27.17
CA ASN A 36 -14.24 -29.10 -27.50
C ASN A 36 -13.82 -28.01 -26.50
N CYS A 37 -13.25 -26.91 -27.01
CA CYS A 37 -12.85 -25.72 -26.27
C CYS A 37 -13.87 -24.58 -26.54
N ASP A 38 -14.62 -24.13 -25.52
CA ASP A 38 -15.68 -23.10 -25.69
C ASP A 38 -15.24 -21.68 -25.28
N PHE A 39 -13.95 -21.40 -25.12
CA PHE A 39 -13.50 -20.08 -24.72
C PHE A 39 -13.50 -19.10 -25.92
N ARG A 40 -14.46 -18.16 -25.95
CA ARG A 40 -14.38 -16.97 -26.80
C ARG A 40 -13.48 -15.92 -26.14
N PHE A 41 -12.21 -15.88 -26.52
CA PHE A 41 -11.30 -14.81 -26.13
C PHE A 41 -11.49 -13.62 -27.09
N GLY A 42 -12.28 -12.63 -26.67
CA GLY A 42 -12.40 -11.35 -27.38
C GLY A 42 -11.40 -10.34 -26.84
N MET A 43 -10.16 -10.36 -27.33
CA MET A 43 -9.21 -9.24 -27.21
C MET A 43 -8.91 -8.70 -28.60
N GLU A 44 -8.64 -7.39 -28.70
CA GLU A 44 -8.22 -6.76 -29.95
C GLU A 44 -6.79 -7.22 -30.33
N TRP A 45 -6.57 -7.51 -31.61
CA TRP A 45 -5.31 -8.07 -32.12
C TRP A 45 -4.44 -6.96 -32.74
N GLY A 46 -3.14 -6.92 -32.37
CA GLY A 46 -2.16 -5.95 -32.90
C GLY A 46 -1.18 -6.56 -33.91
N LYS A 47 -0.55 -5.72 -34.77
CA LYS A 47 0.52 -6.14 -35.70
C LYS A 47 1.87 -6.41 -35.01
N VAL A 48 2.06 -5.88 -33.80
CA VAL A 48 3.24 -6.05 -32.95
C VAL A 48 2.74 -6.13 -31.50
N SER A 49 3.36 -6.96 -30.67
CA SER A 49 3.12 -6.97 -29.23
C SER A 49 3.48 -5.60 -28.64
N LEU A 50 2.49 -4.81 -28.23
CA LEU A 50 2.68 -3.51 -27.59
C LEU A 50 2.30 -3.59 -26.11
N LEU A 51 3.20 -3.08 -25.26
CA LEU A 51 2.98 -2.90 -23.83
C LEU A 51 2.22 -1.60 -23.58
N GLU A 52 0.92 -1.68 -23.25
CA GLU A 52 0.19 -0.50 -22.78
C GLU A 52 0.53 -0.17 -21.31
N ARG A 53 0.65 1.13 -21.00
CA ARG A 53 0.99 1.68 -19.66
C ARG A 53 0.06 1.22 -18.52
N TYR A 54 -1.05 0.56 -18.83
CA TYR A 54 -2.08 0.18 -17.85
C TYR A 54 -2.37 -1.32 -17.74
N GLY A 55 -1.53 -2.19 -18.33
CA GLY A 55 -1.51 -3.62 -17.98
C GLY A 55 -2.46 -4.52 -18.76
N SER A 56 -2.93 -4.09 -19.93
CA SER A 56 -3.54 -4.97 -20.93
C SER A 56 -2.47 -5.39 -21.94
N ASN A 57 -2.19 -6.68 -22.07
CA ASN A 57 -1.29 -7.17 -23.12
C ASN A 57 -2.06 -7.23 -24.46
N LEU A 58 -1.59 -6.53 -25.48
CA LEU A 58 -1.99 -6.79 -26.87
C LEU A 58 -1.18 -7.97 -27.39
N TRP A 59 -1.87 -9.05 -27.76
CA TRP A 59 -1.26 -10.23 -28.35
C TRP A 59 -0.88 -9.97 -29.81
N GLU A 60 0.32 -10.41 -30.20
CA GLU A 60 0.72 -10.48 -31.60
C GLU A 60 -0.25 -11.37 -32.39
N ARG A 61 -0.73 -10.86 -33.52
CA ARG A 61 -1.58 -11.62 -34.44
C ARG A 61 -0.78 -12.79 -35.01
N THR A 62 -1.20 -14.02 -34.73
CA THR A 62 -0.72 -15.19 -35.46
C THR A 62 -1.01 -15.00 -36.96
N GLN A 63 0.02 -15.24 -37.80
CA GLN A 63 -0.01 -15.00 -39.24
C GLN A 63 -1.32 -15.48 -39.89
N SER A 64 -2.04 -14.58 -40.55
CA SER A 64 -3.22 -14.92 -41.35
C SER A 64 -2.80 -15.74 -42.59
N THR A 65 -3.73 -16.44 -43.25
CA THR A 65 -3.47 -17.09 -44.53
C THR A 65 -2.91 -16.14 -45.59
N ALA A 66 -3.21 -14.84 -45.51
CA ALA A 66 -2.61 -13.80 -46.35
C ALA A 66 -1.12 -13.50 -46.02
N ASP A 67 -0.65 -13.85 -44.82
CA ASP A 67 0.69 -13.60 -44.29
C ASP A 67 1.45 -14.91 -44.02
N ASN A 68 1.37 -15.90 -44.92
CA ASN A 68 1.98 -17.25 -44.78
C ASN A 68 1.41 -18.14 -43.64
N GLY A 69 0.23 -17.82 -43.11
CA GLY A 69 -0.47 -18.66 -42.13
C GLY A 69 -1.04 -19.96 -42.71
N LYS A 70 -1.29 -20.95 -41.84
CA LYS A 70 -1.95 -22.21 -42.20
C LYS A 70 -3.43 -22.15 -41.83
N SER A 71 -4.29 -22.76 -42.65
CA SER A 71 -5.70 -23.01 -42.33
C SER A 71 -6.04 -24.49 -42.42
N THR A 72 -7.11 -24.88 -41.73
CA THR A 72 -7.69 -26.21 -41.80
C THR A 72 -9.20 -26.11 -41.68
N ILE A 73 -9.93 -27.05 -42.30
CA ILE A 73 -11.38 -27.08 -42.26
C ILE A 73 -11.79 -28.02 -41.13
N VAL A 74 -12.55 -27.50 -40.17
CA VAL A 74 -13.08 -28.27 -39.04
C VAL A 74 -14.61 -28.33 -39.14
N LYS A 75 -15.16 -29.54 -39.06
CA LYS A 75 -16.61 -29.77 -38.98
C LYS A 75 -17.11 -29.48 -37.57
N LEU A 76 -17.89 -28.42 -37.42
CA LEU A 76 -18.56 -28.03 -36.17
C LEU A 76 -20.07 -27.94 -36.45
N ASN A 77 -20.88 -28.72 -35.71
CA ASN A 77 -22.34 -28.76 -35.86
C ASN A 77 -22.81 -28.95 -37.31
N GLN A 78 -22.23 -29.93 -38.02
CA GLN A 78 -22.53 -30.25 -39.43
C GLN A 78 -22.25 -29.12 -40.43
N LYS A 79 -21.51 -28.08 -40.02
CA LYS A 79 -21.01 -27.03 -40.92
C LYS A 79 -19.49 -27.09 -41.00
N ASP A 80 -18.98 -26.98 -42.21
CA ASP A 80 -17.56 -26.82 -42.47
C ASP A 80 -17.15 -25.39 -42.13
N ILE A 81 -16.29 -25.23 -41.13
CA ILE A 81 -15.75 -23.93 -40.72
C ILE A 81 -14.25 -23.95 -41.02
N GLU A 82 -13.80 -23.00 -41.83
CA GLU A 82 -12.38 -22.77 -42.04
C GLU A 82 -11.78 -22.05 -40.82
N ILE A 83 -10.85 -22.72 -40.15
CA ILE A 83 -10.13 -22.21 -38.99
C ILE A 83 -8.69 -21.95 -39.44
N ASP A 84 -8.23 -20.71 -39.25
CA ASP A 84 -6.83 -20.36 -39.48
C ASP A 84 -6.08 -20.06 -38.17
N ASN A 85 -4.78 -19.80 -38.27
CA ASN A 85 -3.92 -19.53 -37.13
C ASN A 85 -4.43 -18.40 -36.20
N ARG A 86 -5.28 -17.48 -36.68
CA ARG A 86 -5.84 -16.37 -35.85
C ARG A 86 -6.81 -16.85 -34.77
N TRP A 87 -7.28 -18.09 -34.88
CA TRP A 87 -8.15 -18.72 -33.89
C TRP A 87 -7.37 -19.45 -32.78
N ILE A 88 -6.04 -19.52 -32.89
CA ILE A 88 -5.18 -20.20 -31.94
C ILE A 88 -4.66 -19.17 -30.92
N VAL A 89 -4.97 -19.40 -29.65
CA VAL A 89 -4.42 -18.62 -28.53
C VAL A 89 -2.91 -18.87 -28.44
N PRO A 90 -2.07 -17.85 -28.21
CA PRO A 90 -0.65 -18.04 -27.95
C PRO A 90 -0.41 -19.12 -26.88
N TYR A 91 0.56 -20.00 -27.11
CA TYR A 91 0.90 -21.07 -26.19
C TYR A 91 2.41 -21.33 -26.22
N SER A 92 2.95 -21.86 -25.12
CA SER A 92 4.33 -22.35 -25.09
C SER A 92 4.36 -23.83 -25.49
N PRO A 93 4.96 -24.20 -26.64
CA PRO A 93 5.00 -25.60 -27.09
C PRO A 93 5.78 -26.51 -26.14
N ILE A 94 6.83 -25.98 -25.51
CA ILE A 94 7.66 -26.71 -24.54
C ILE A 94 6.82 -27.04 -23.31
N LEU A 95 6.25 -26.02 -22.67
CA LEU A 95 5.44 -26.20 -21.45
C LEU A 95 4.22 -27.08 -21.74
N SER A 96 3.55 -26.86 -22.87
CA SER A 96 2.36 -27.64 -23.24
C SER A 96 2.68 -29.12 -23.47
N LYS A 97 3.88 -29.45 -23.96
CA LYS A 97 4.36 -30.83 -24.10
C LYS A 97 4.76 -31.42 -22.75
N THR A 98 5.52 -30.67 -21.94
CA THR A 98 6.01 -31.11 -20.62
C THR A 98 4.86 -31.46 -19.68
N PHE A 99 3.84 -30.61 -19.61
CA PHE A 99 2.71 -30.75 -18.68
C PHE A 99 1.45 -31.34 -19.33
N LYS A 100 1.49 -31.68 -20.62
CA LYS A 100 0.36 -32.22 -21.39
C LYS A 100 -0.94 -31.38 -21.29
N ALA A 101 -0.82 -30.08 -21.06
CA ALA A 101 -1.92 -29.13 -20.92
C ALA A 101 -1.77 -27.96 -21.90
N HIS A 102 -2.86 -27.23 -22.21
CA HIS A 102 -2.74 -26.01 -23.01
C HIS A 102 -2.27 -24.87 -22.12
N ILE A 103 -1.04 -24.36 -22.33
CA ILE A 103 -0.42 -23.34 -21.47
C ILE A 103 -0.20 -22.04 -22.24
N ASN A 104 -0.95 -21.00 -21.87
CA ASN A 104 -0.69 -19.62 -22.27
C ASN A 104 0.35 -19.00 -21.32
N VAL A 105 1.20 -18.12 -21.82
CA VAL A 105 2.17 -17.36 -21.03
C VAL A 105 1.91 -15.86 -21.18
N GLU A 106 1.67 -15.15 -20.08
CA GLU A 106 1.67 -13.68 -20.06
C GLU A 106 2.89 -13.09 -19.36
N SER A 107 3.50 -12.05 -19.94
CA SER A 107 4.50 -11.25 -19.23
C SER A 107 3.85 -10.09 -18.48
N CYS A 108 4.22 -9.92 -17.21
CA CYS A 108 3.73 -8.85 -16.33
C CYS A 108 4.89 -7.96 -15.89
N HIS A 109 4.75 -6.64 -15.94
CA HIS A 109 5.82 -5.70 -15.55
C HIS A 109 5.39 -4.65 -14.51
N SER A 110 4.17 -4.77 -13.96
CA SER A 110 3.64 -3.77 -13.02
C SER A 110 3.61 -4.29 -11.57
N VAL A 111 3.88 -3.41 -10.61
CA VAL A 111 3.70 -3.68 -9.16
C VAL A 111 2.26 -4.07 -8.85
N LYS A 112 1.26 -3.56 -9.61
CA LYS A 112 -0.14 -3.95 -9.49
C LYS A 112 -0.36 -5.42 -9.84
N SER A 113 0.29 -5.92 -10.88
CA SER A 113 0.24 -7.33 -11.29
C SER A 113 0.87 -8.22 -10.21
N ILE A 114 2.01 -7.83 -9.64
CA ILE A 114 2.67 -8.56 -8.53
C ILE A 114 1.74 -8.61 -7.31
N LYS A 115 1.18 -7.47 -6.90
CA LYS A 115 0.22 -7.40 -5.79
C LYS A 115 -1.01 -8.27 -6.04
N TYR A 116 -1.51 -8.28 -7.27
CA TYR A 116 -2.65 -9.10 -7.67
C TYR A 116 -2.31 -10.59 -7.52
N ILE A 117 -1.17 -11.04 -8.04
CA ILE A 117 -0.71 -12.43 -7.93
C ILE A 117 -0.52 -12.84 -6.47
N CYS A 118 0.23 -12.06 -5.68
CA CYS A 118 0.44 -12.36 -4.27
C CYS A 118 -0.89 -12.45 -3.52
N LYS A 119 -1.87 -11.58 -3.86
CA LYS A 119 -3.22 -11.65 -3.30
C LYS A 119 -3.87 -13.00 -3.57
N TYR A 120 -3.77 -13.60 -4.76
CA TYR A 120 -4.37 -14.94 -5.00
C TYR A 120 -3.71 -16.04 -4.17
N VAL A 121 -2.40 -15.97 -3.96
CA VAL A 121 -1.67 -16.94 -3.13
C VAL A 121 -1.99 -16.75 -1.64
N THR A 122 -2.12 -15.51 -1.16
CA THR A 122 -2.20 -15.21 0.28
C THR A 122 -3.61 -14.91 0.81
N LYS A 123 -4.60 -14.56 -0.02
CA LYS A 123 -5.97 -14.24 0.40
C LYS A 123 -6.70 -15.45 0.99
N GLY A 124 -6.32 -16.66 0.57
CA GLY A 124 -6.98 -17.91 0.92
C GLY A 124 -8.34 -18.06 0.22
N SER A 125 -9.03 -19.18 0.48
CA SER A 125 -10.30 -19.51 -0.15
C SER A 125 -11.40 -18.50 0.19
N ASP A 126 -12.32 -18.28 -0.74
CA ASP A 126 -13.39 -17.28 -0.60
C ASP A 126 -14.30 -17.58 0.60
N MET A 127 -14.82 -16.52 1.21
CA MET A 127 -15.73 -16.62 2.35
C MET A 127 -17.18 -16.46 1.89
N ALA A 128 -18.04 -17.31 2.42
CA ALA A 128 -19.48 -17.21 2.27
C ALA A 128 -20.12 -17.01 3.65
N VAL A 129 -21.12 -16.14 3.70
CA VAL A 129 -21.97 -15.97 4.87
C VAL A 129 -23.18 -16.87 4.69
N ILE A 130 -23.44 -17.75 5.65
CA ILE A 130 -24.53 -18.71 5.65
C ILE A 130 -25.48 -18.33 6.78
N GLY A 131 -26.74 -18.08 6.45
CA GLY A 131 -27.80 -17.92 7.46
C GLY A 131 -28.22 -19.30 7.98
N ILE A 132 -28.09 -19.53 9.29
CA ILE A 132 -28.41 -20.81 9.95
C ILE A 132 -29.61 -20.66 10.92
N GLY A 133 -29.97 -19.43 11.28
CA GLY A 133 -31.05 -19.15 12.23
C GLY A 133 -32.46 -19.39 11.68
N ALA A 134 -33.37 -19.82 12.56
CA ALA A 134 -34.81 -19.75 12.32
C ALA A 134 -35.28 -18.28 12.36
N GLU A 135 -36.28 -17.94 11.54
CA GLU A 135 -36.97 -16.65 11.62
C GLU A 135 -37.42 -16.41 13.07
N ASN A 136 -36.88 -15.38 13.73
CA ASN A 136 -37.24 -14.83 15.07
C ASN A 136 -36.20 -14.90 16.22
N SER A 137 -34.92 -15.18 16.01
CA SER A 137 -33.90 -14.89 17.05
C SER A 137 -33.11 -13.60 16.76
N ASN A 138 -33.26 -12.54 17.56
CA ASN A 138 -32.59 -11.23 17.38
C ASN A 138 -31.07 -11.24 17.68
N ASP A 139 -30.39 -12.38 17.52
CA ASP A 139 -28.95 -12.52 17.77
C ASP A 139 -28.21 -12.75 16.44
N GLU A 140 -27.65 -11.68 15.90
CA GLU A 140 -26.92 -11.65 14.62
C GLU A 140 -25.75 -12.65 14.57
N VAL A 141 -25.12 -12.94 15.71
CA VAL A 141 -23.95 -13.83 15.82
C VAL A 141 -24.35 -15.30 15.67
N THR A 142 -25.55 -15.68 16.12
CA THR A 142 -26.08 -17.04 15.94
C THR A 142 -26.83 -17.21 14.62
N GLN A 143 -27.37 -16.12 14.05
CA GLN A 143 -28.07 -16.15 12.77
C GLN A 143 -27.15 -16.40 11.58
N TYR A 144 -25.94 -15.85 11.57
CA TYR A 144 -25.02 -15.92 10.44
C TYR A 144 -23.71 -16.59 10.81
N GLN A 145 -23.36 -17.67 10.11
CA GLN A 145 -22.03 -18.25 10.18
C GLN A 145 -21.21 -17.88 8.95
N MET A 146 -19.96 -17.49 9.19
CA MET A 146 -18.99 -17.29 8.13
C MET A 146 -18.19 -18.57 7.90
N GLY A 147 -18.32 -19.13 6.71
CA GLY A 147 -17.56 -20.31 6.27
C GLY A 147 -16.61 -19.95 5.13
N ARG A 148 -15.49 -20.69 5.02
CA ARG A 148 -14.67 -20.65 3.80
C ARG A 148 -15.16 -21.72 2.83
N TYR A 149 -15.44 -21.32 1.59
CA TYR A 149 -15.75 -22.25 0.52
C TYR A 149 -14.45 -22.87 0.01
N VAL A 150 -14.31 -24.18 0.18
CA VAL A 150 -13.15 -24.95 -0.28
C VAL A 150 -13.63 -25.87 -1.40
N SER A 151 -12.93 -25.85 -2.55
CA SER A 151 -13.24 -26.76 -3.66
C SER A 151 -12.93 -28.21 -3.30
N SER A 152 -13.58 -29.19 -3.94
CA SER A 152 -13.35 -30.63 -3.66
C SER A 152 -11.88 -31.03 -3.77
N ASN A 153 -11.14 -30.47 -4.75
CA ASN A 153 -9.72 -30.76 -4.92
C ASN A 153 -8.88 -30.19 -3.78
N GLU A 154 -9.14 -28.94 -3.38
CA GLU A 154 -8.44 -28.31 -2.26
C GLU A 154 -8.76 -29.01 -0.94
N ALA A 155 -10.01 -29.46 -0.76
CA ALA A 155 -10.42 -30.25 0.40
C ALA A 155 -9.66 -31.58 0.47
N VAL A 156 -9.56 -32.33 -0.63
CA VAL A 156 -8.78 -33.56 -0.72
C VAL A 156 -7.29 -33.29 -0.43
N TRP A 157 -6.71 -32.23 -1.00
CA TRP A 157 -5.31 -31.84 -0.78
C TRP A 157 -5.03 -31.51 0.70
N ARG A 158 -5.98 -30.81 1.34
CA ARG A 158 -5.92 -30.48 2.77
C ARG A 158 -6.10 -31.71 3.65
N ILE A 159 -7.03 -32.61 3.33
CA ILE A 159 -7.27 -33.87 4.06
C ILE A 159 -6.00 -34.72 4.07
N PHE A 160 -5.33 -34.82 2.92
CA PHE A 160 -4.06 -35.54 2.80
C PHE A 160 -2.84 -34.74 3.28
N SER A 161 -3.03 -33.54 3.82
CA SER A 161 -1.96 -32.66 4.33
C SER A 161 -0.84 -32.39 3.31
N PHE A 162 -1.17 -32.38 2.03
CA PHE A 162 -0.21 -32.05 0.99
C PHE A 162 0.14 -30.56 1.02
N PRO A 163 1.42 -30.18 0.81
CA PRO A 163 1.81 -28.77 0.70
C PRO A 163 1.02 -28.07 -0.42
N ILE A 164 0.32 -26.99 -0.06
CA ILE A 164 -0.49 -26.19 -1.01
C ILE A 164 0.37 -25.09 -1.64
N HIS A 165 1.29 -24.53 -0.87
CA HIS A 165 2.25 -23.54 -1.32
C HIS A 165 3.52 -23.64 -0.47
N GLU A 166 4.66 -23.36 -1.09
CA GLU A 166 5.93 -23.21 -0.40
C GLU A 166 6.45 -21.78 -0.62
N ARG A 167 7.17 -21.25 0.36
CA ARG A 167 7.82 -19.94 0.29
C ARG A 167 9.28 -20.10 0.64
N HIS A 168 10.14 -19.81 -0.32
CA HIS A 168 11.58 -19.77 -0.14
C HIS A 168 12.11 -18.37 -0.55
N PRO A 169 12.89 -17.69 0.29
CA PRO A 169 13.23 -18.07 1.66
C PRO A 169 12.04 -17.97 2.64
N SER A 170 12.16 -18.65 3.79
CA SER A 170 11.17 -18.52 4.87
C SER A 170 11.24 -17.13 5.48
N VAL A 171 10.08 -16.47 5.63
CA VAL A 171 9.98 -15.13 6.24
C VAL A 171 9.31 -15.24 7.60
N VAL A 172 10.03 -14.86 8.65
CA VAL A 172 9.54 -14.86 10.04
C VAL A 172 9.17 -13.45 10.43
N HIS A 173 7.95 -13.26 10.93
CA HIS A 173 7.48 -11.96 11.39
C HIS A 173 8.01 -11.67 12.80
N LEU A 174 8.61 -10.50 12.95
CA LEU A 174 9.21 -10.02 14.18
C LEU A 174 8.36 -8.90 14.76
N ALA A 175 7.99 -9.04 16.04
CA ALA A 175 7.11 -8.11 16.73
C ALA A 175 7.86 -6.82 17.08
N VAL A 176 7.16 -5.70 17.04
CA VAL A 176 7.67 -4.40 17.47
C VAL A 176 6.61 -3.75 18.34
N HIS A 177 6.98 -3.40 19.55
CA HIS A 177 6.13 -2.70 20.51
C HIS A 177 6.99 -2.06 21.60
N LEU A 178 6.45 -1.06 22.27
CA LEU A 178 7.06 -0.50 23.48
C LEU A 178 6.98 -1.50 24.64
N GLU A 179 7.71 -1.20 25.72
CA GLU A 179 7.62 -1.96 26.96
C GLU A 179 6.17 -2.02 27.45
N ASN A 180 5.69 -3.23 27.76
CA ASN A 180 4.28 -3.52 28.09
C ASN A 180 3.23 -3.17 27.02
N GLY A 181 3.64 -2.72 25.82
CA GLY A 181 2.78 -2.41 24.68
C GLY A 181 2.42 -3.59 23.78
N GLN A 182 2.62 -4.83 24.24
CA GLN A 182 2.36 -6.03 23.44
C GLN A 182 0.87 -6.28 23.22
N ARG A 183 0.54 -6.74 22.02
CA ARG A 183 -0.83 -7.19 21.71
C ARG A 183 -1.11 -8.54 22.37
N VAL A 184 -2.09 -8.58 23.27
CA VAL A 184 -2.50 -9.79 23.98
C VAL A 184 -3.97 -10.09 23.69
N TYR A 185 -4.27 -11.35 23.41
CA TYR A 185 -5.63 -11.85 23.28
C TYR A 185 -6.05 -12.51 24.60
N PHE A 186 -7.22 -12.12 25.12
CA PHE A 186 -7.74 -12.57 26.40
C PHE A 186 -9.26 -12.80 26.33
N THR A 187 -9.77 -13.56 27.30
CA THR A 187 -11.20 -13.72 27.60
C THR A 187 -11.48 -13.04 28.93
N ALA A 188 -12.76 -12.79 29.25
CA ALA A 188 -13.14 -12.15 30.51
C ALA A 188 -12.56 -12.88 31.74
N GLN A 189 -12.45 -14.21 31.68
CA GLN A 189 -11.94 -15.03 32.79
C GLN A 189 -10.41 -14.96 32.95
N ASN A 190 -9.65 -14.73 31.87
CA ASN A 190 -8.18 -14.76 31.92
C ASN A 190 -7.53 -13.37 31.77
N ALA A 191 -8.32 -12.30 31.64
CA ALA A 191 -7.84 -10.94 31.45
C ALA A 191 -6.82 -10.51 32.52
N VAL A 192 -7.15 -10.72 33.80
CA VAL A 192 -6.27 -10.35 34.93
C VAL A 192 -4.96 -11.13 34.90
N GLN A 193 -5.04 -12.45 34.66
CA GLN A 193 -3.85 -13.29 34.55
C GLN A 193 -2.98 -12.91 33.35
N ARG A 194 -3.59 -12.59 32.20
CA ARG A 194 -2.90 -12.16 30.98
C ARG A 194 -2.25 -10.79 31.12
N ALA A 195 -2.84 -9.90 31.90
CA ALA A 195 -2.25 -8.60 32.23
C ALA A 195 -1.05 -8.74 33.18
N ALA A 196 -1.16 -9.63 34.18
CA ALA A 196 -0.07 -9.90 35.13
C ALA A 196 1.10 -10.67 34.49
N GLN A 197 0.81 -11.60 33.59
CA GLN A 197 1.79 -12.44 32.90
C GLN A 197 1.52 -12.45 31.39
N PRO A 198 1.95 -11.39 30.68
CA PRO A 198 1.75 -11.30 29.26
C PRO A 198 2.54 -12.38 28.53
N PRO A 199 2.00 -12.89 27.41
CA PRO A 199 2.68 -13.89 26.60
C PRO A 199 3.97 -13.33 25.98
N SER A 200 5.06 -14.13 26.02
CA SER A 200 6.32 -13.73 25.37
C SER A 200 6.12 -13.53 23.87
N THR A 201 6.61 -12.41 23.36
CA THR A 201 6.66 -12.07 21.95
C THR A 201 8.03 -12.43 21.37
N THR A 202 8.16 -12.37 20.04
CA THR A 202 9.48 -12.51 19.42
C THR A 202 10.45 -11.41 19.87
N LEU A 203 9.98 -10.23 20.31
CA LEU A 203 10.85 -9.16 20.79
C LEU A 203 11.35 -9.44 22.22
N THR A 204 10.44 -9.78 23.14
CA THR A 204 10.82 -10.09 24.53
C THR A 204 11.68 -11.34 24.62
N SER A 205 11.38 -12.35 23.79
CA SER A 205 12.23 -13.55 23.71
C SER A 205 13.58 -13.27 23.06
N PHE A 206 13.70 -12.30 22.16
CA PHE A 206 14.99 -11.91 21.62
C PHE A 206 15.89 -11.35 22.73
N PHE A 207 15.37 -10.42 23.53
CA PHE A 207 16.07 -9.90 24.71
C PHE A 207 16.49 -11.00 25.68
N GLU A 208 15.56 -11.91 26.02
CA GLU A 208 15.87 -13.06 26.88
C GLU A 208 16.93 -13.98 26.26
N THR A 209 16.96 -14.14 24.94
CA THR A 209 17.97 -14.97 24.27
C THR A 209 19.34 -14.28 24.29
N CYS A 210 19.39 -12.97 24.06
CA CYS A 210 20.62 -12.18 24.19
C CYS A 210 21.17 -12.20 25.63
N GLN A 211 20.33 -12.30 26.66
CA GLN A 211 20.80 -12.45 28.05
C GLN A 211 21.48 -13.80 28.31
N ASN A 212 21.02 -14.87 27.66
CA ASN A 212 21.42 -16.25 27.98
C ASN A 212 22.42 -16.85 26.97
N ASP A 213 22.61 -16.22 25.82
CA ASP A 213 23.41 -16.75 24.71
C ASP A 213 24.32 -15.68 24.12
N ASP A 214 25.63 -15.86 24.29
CA ASP A 214 26.67 -14.95 23.79
C ASP A 214 26.60 -14.76 22.26
N PHE A 215 26.22 -15.80 21.52
CA PHE A 215 26.08 -15.68 20.07
C PHE A 215 24.91 -14.76 19.70
N ALA A 216 23.80 -14.81 20.44
CA ALA A 216 22.66 -13.93 20.20
C ALA A 216 22.98 -12.46 20.48
N GLN A 217 23.94 -12.16 21.37
CA GLN A 217 24.41 -10.78 21.59
C GLN A 217 25.11 -10.19 20.37
N THR A 218 25.64 -11.03 19.48
CA THR A 218 26.28 -10.55 18.25
C THR A 218 25.27 -10.18 17.16
N LEU A 219 23.99 -10.53 17.30
CA LEU A 219 22.99 -10.44 16.22
C LEU A 219 22.16 -9.17 16.28
N LEU A 220 21.77 -8.69 15.09
CA LEU A 220 20.64 -7.76 14.94
C LEU A 220 19.31 -8.51 15.04
N TYR A 221 18.25 -7.79 15.42
CA TYR A 221 16.94 -8.42 15.58
C TYR A 221 16.43 -9.08 14.27
N SER A 222 16.68 -8.44 13.12
CA SER A 222 16.33 -8.96 11.79
C SER A 222 17.12 -10.21 11.38
N GLU A 223 18.32 -10.41 11.94
CA GLU A 223 19.20 -11.55 11.68
C GLU A 223 18.80 -12.77 12.53
N MET A 224 18.03 -12.56 13.61
CA MET A 224 17.67 -13.62 14.56
C MET A 224 17.09 -14.87 13.86
N PRO A 225 16.12 -14.77 12.92
CA PRO A 225 15.55 -15.95 12.28
C PRO A 225 16.51 -16.75 11.40
N LYS A 226 17.65 -16.17 11.01
CA LYS A 226 18.69 -16.84 10.23
C LYS A 226 19.34 -17.98 11.02
N TYR A 227 19.53 -17.78 12.32
CA TYR A 227 20.24 -18.68 13.24
C TYR A 227 19.33 -19.35 14.28
N TYR A 228 18.20 -18.73 14.60
CA TYR A 228 17.23 -19.24 15.57
C TYR A 228 15.88 -19.48 14.90
N THR A 229 15.14 -20.46 15.40
CA THR A 229 13.76 -20.74 15.00
C THR A 229 12.83 -20.35 16.14
N TRP A 230 11.75 -19.65 15.82
CA TRP A 230 10.69 -19.35 16.77
C TRP A 230 9.86 -20.61 17.05
N ASN A 231 9.86 -21.07 18.31
CA ASN A 231 9.00 -22.16 18.74
C ASN A 231 7.68 -21.60 19.28
N GLN A 232 6.59 -21.87 18.57
CA GLN A 232 5.27 -21.33 18.92
C GLN A 232 4.72 -21.86 20.25
N SER A 233 5.04 -23.11 20.61
CA SER A 233 4.54 -23.76 21.83
C SER A 233 5.26 -23.23 23.08
N SER A 234 6.58 -23.10 23.03
CA SER A 234 7.35 -22.54 24.15
C SER A 234 7.45 -21.01 24.13
N ARG A 235 7.10 -20.37 23.01
CA ARG A 235 7.24 -18.91 22.76
C ARG A 235 8.67 -18.42 23.01
N ARG A 236 9.64 -19.19 22.51
CA ARG A 236 11.06 -18.87 22.63
C ARG A 236 11.77 -19.08 21.31
N PHE A 237 12.82 -18.30 21.09
CA PHE A 237 13.82 -18.63 20.08
C PHE A 237 14.67 -19.81 20.52
N ILE A 238 14.89 -20.76 19.61
CA ILE A 238 15.73 -21.93 19.81
C ILE A 238 16.75 -21.98 18.68
N ARG A 239 18.02 -22.30 19.01
CA ARG A 239 19.07 -22.45 17.99
C ARG A 239 18.63 -23.44 16.91
N ARG A 240 18.96 -23.12 15.66
CA ARG A 240 18.73 -24.03 14.53
C ARG A 240 19.63 -25.24 14.66
N LYS A 241 19.08 -26.41 14.33
CA LYS A 241 19.79 -27.70 14.31
C LYS A 241 20.19 -28.14 12.90
N GLN A 242 19.82 -27.36 11.89
CA GLN A 242 20.02 -27.67 10.47
C GLN A 242 20.40 -26.38 9.73
N GLY A 243 21.22 -26.53 8.69
CA GLY A 243 21.69 -25.42 7.86
C GLY A 243 23.19 -25.48 7.62
N LYS A 244 23.77 -24.36 7.19
CA LYS A 244 25.22 -24.20 7.01
C LYS A 244 25.86 -23.92 8.38
N PRO A 245 26.85 -24.70 8.83
CA PRO A 245 27.54 -24.44 10.10
C PRO A 245 28.24 -23.07 10.05
N VAL A 246 28.18 -22.33 11.15
CA VAL A 246 28.79 -21.00 11.24
C VAL A 246 30.25 -21.15 11.66
N PRO A 247 31.23 -20.65 10.87
CA PRO A 247 32.64 -20.69 11.24
C PRO A 247 32.87 -20.00 12.59
N GLY A 248 33.63 -20.64 13.49
CA GLY A 248 33.98 -20.08 14.80
C GLY A 248 32.99 -20.37 15.94
N TYR A 249 31.83 -20.98 15.66
CA TYR A 249 30.84 -21.34 16.69
C TYR A 249 30.44 -22.81 16.59
N THR A 250 30.67 -23.57 17.66
CA THR A 250 30.18 -24.95 17.77
C THR A 250 28.66 -24.94 17.99
N ASP A 251 27.94 -25.82 17.29
CA ASP A 251 26.48 -25.97 17.38
C ASP A 251 25.64 -24.76 16.95
N VAL A 252 26.17 -23.90 16.07
CA VAL A 252 25.42 -22.82 15.44
C VAL A 252 25.28 -23.07 13.94
N TYR A 253 24.04 -23.10 13.48
CA TYR A 253 23.68 -23.30 12.08
C TYR A 253 22.93 -22.09 11.53
N SER A 254 23.21 -21.74 10.29
CA SER A 254 22.57 -20.66 9.56
C SER A 254 21.74 -21.19 8.40
N THR A 255 20.64 -20.51 8.10
CA THR A 255 19.75 -20.81 6.97
C THR A 255 19.46 -19.55 6.18
N ASP A 256 18.69 -19.64 5.09
CA ASP A 256 18.31 -18.48 4.28
C ASP A 256 17.07 -17.75 4.86
N ALA A 257 16.63 -18.08 6.08
CA ALA A 257 15.45 -17.47 6.68
C ALA A 257 15.64 -15.97 6.97
N ILE A 258 14.60 -15.18 6.67
CA ILE A 258 14.61 -13.72 6.77
C ILE A 258 13.70 -13.27 7.93
N GLY A 259 14.23 -12.43 8.82
CA GLY A 259 13.44 -11.73 9.82
C GLY A 259 12.83 -10.45 9.27
N ARG A 260 11.49 -10.40 9.23
CA ARG A 260 10.75 -9.21 8.80
C ARG A 260 10.23 -8.46 10.02
N ILE A 261 10.86 -7.32 10.29
CA ILE A 261 10.40 -6.33 11.27
C ILE A 261 9.29 -5.49 10.62
N TYR A 262 8.16 -5.32 11.30
CA TYR A 262 7.05 -4.50 10.78
C TYR A 262 7.48 -3.05 10.53
N SER A 263 6.92 -2.45 9.47
CA SER A 263 7.03 -1.01 9.26
C SER A 263 6.22 -0.29 10.34
N VAL A 264 6.89 0.59 11.08
CA VAL A 264 6.23 1.51 12.01
C VAL A 264 6.23 2.87 11.33
N HIS A 265 5.10 3.56 11.34
CA HIS A 265 4.99 4.89 10.75
C HIS A 265 5.68 5.92 11.67
N PRO A 266 6.40 6.93 11.15
CA PRO A 266 7.03 7.97 11.97
C PRO A 266 6.09 8.70 12.94
N SER A 267 4.80 8.80 12.62
CA SER A 267 3.78 9.34 13.55
C SER A 267 3.56 8.50 14.81
N ASN A 268 4.05 7.26 14.86
CA ASN A 268 4.09 6.44 16.07
C ASN A 268 5.46 6.59 16.77
N ASP A 269 5.91 7.85 16.83
CA ASP A 269 7.04 8.43 17.57
C ASP A 269 8.01 7.42 18.22
N GLU A 270 7.93 7.19 19.53
CA GLU A 270 8.84 6.31 20.26
C GLU A 270 8.92 4.87 19.72
N CYS A 271 7.83 4.33 19.17
CA CYS A 271 7.83 2.98 18.58
C CYS A 271 8.59 2.94 17.24
N PHE A 272 8.56 4.04 16.48
CA PHE A 272 9.37 4.20 15.27
C PHE A 272 10.87 4.23 15.60
N TYR A 273 11.27 4.98 16.62
CA TYR A 273 12.66 5.04 17.07
C TYR A 273 13.12 3.72 17.68
N LEU A 274 12.28 3.03 18.45
CA LEU A 274 12.56 1.68 18.94
C LEU A 274 12.84 0.72 17.77
N ARG A 275 12.02 0.75 16.71
CA ARG A 275 12.24 -0.04 15.50
C ARG A 275 13.60 0.30 14.87
N LEU A 276 13.95 1.58 14.78
CA LEU A 276 15.21 2.03 14.20
C LEU A 276 16.40 1.47 15.01
N LEU A 277 16.33 1.49 16.33
CA LEU A 277 17.34 0.89 17.21
C LEU A 277 17.44 -0.62 17.00
N LEU A 278 16.32 -1.35 16.88
CA LEU A 278 16.35 -2.81 16.64
C LEU A 278 17.01 -3.21 15.31
N VAL A 279 17.10 -2.29 14.35
CA VAL A 279 17.78 -2.51 13.07
C VAL A 279 19.28 -2.21 13.16
N ASN A 280 19.72 -1.38 14.11
CA ASN A 280 21.10 -0.88 14.17
C ASN A 280 21.88 -1.37 15.40
N VAL A 281 21.21 -1.70 16.50
CA VAL A 281 21.81 -2.13 17.77
C VAL A 281 21.84 -3.65 17.84
N ARG A 282 23.04 -4.21 18.03
CA ARG A 282 23.26 -5.66 18.19
C ARG A 282 23.06 -6.08 19.64
N GLY A 283 22.42 -7.23 19.83
CA GLY A 283 22.34 -7.91 21.13
C GLY A 283 21.70 -7.18 22.31
N PRO A 284 20.69 -6.30 22.15
CA PRO A 284 20.07 -5.65 23.31
C PRO A 284 19.46 -6.70 24.25
N THR A 285 19.76 -6.62 25.54
CA THR A 285 19.27 -7.56 26.56
C THR A 285 17.97 -7.12 27.22
N SER A 286 17.52 -5.88 27.01
CA SER A 286 16.27 -5.35 27.55
C SER A 286 15.86 -4.07 26.80
N PHE A 287 14.64 -3.59 27.06
CA PHE A 287 14.18 -2.27 26.59
C PHE A 287 15.06 -1.13 27.12
N GLN A 288 15.59 -1.26 28.34
CA GLN A 288 16.52 -0.29 28.94
C GLN A 288 17.89 -0.32 28.26
N GLN A 289 18.43 -1.52 28.01
CA GLN A 289 19.71 -1.68 27.31
C GLN A 289 19.63 -1.12 25.88
N LEU A 290 18.48 -1.28 25.22
CA LEU A 290 18.26 -0.74 23.88
C LEU A 290 18.34 0.81 23.83
N ARG A 291 18.05 1.50 24.94
CA ARG A 291 18.16 2.96 25.09
C ARG A 291 19.50 3.41 25.70
N THR A 292 20.36 2.47 26.06
CA THR A 292 21.65 2.79 26.66
C THR A 292 22.68 2.98 25.56
N VAL A 293 23.27 4.18 25.47
CA VAL A 293 24.29 4.53 24.48
C VAL A 293 25.54 4.98 25.24
N ASP A 294 26.69 4.37 24.93
CA ASP A 294 27.97 4.64 25.61
C ASP A 294 27.95 4.50 27.14
N GLY A 295 27.10 3.61 27.66
CA GLY A 295 26.93 3.37 29.10
C GLY A 295 25.96 4.33 29.80
N GLU A 296 25.41 5.32 29.10
CA GLU A 296 24.41 6.24 29.62
C GLU A 296 23.00 5.88 29.16
N LEU A 297 22.04 5.86 30.09
CA LEU A 297 20.64 5.61 29.79
C LEU A 297 19.97 6.87 29.22
N CYS A 298 19.51 6.80 27.98
CA CYS A 298 18.72 7.88 27.37
C CYS A 298 17.28 7.88 27.90
N GLY A 299 16.68 9.07 28.01
CA GLY A 299 15.30 9.23 28.47
C GLY A 299 14.27 8.66 27.49
N SER A 300 14.55 8.74 26.19
CA SER A 300 13.68 8.28 25.10
C SER A 300 14.43 7.43 24.06
N TYR A 301 13.69 6.64 23.28
CA TYR A 301 14.28 5.93 22.14
C TYR A 301 14.75 6.91 21.05
N ARG A 302 14.07 8.06 20.93
CA ARG A 302 14.48 9.16 20.05
C ARG A 302 15.87 9.69 20.40
N GLU A 303 16.10 9.99 21.68
CA GLU A 303 17.39 10.49 22.17
C GLU A 303 18.52 9.47 21.92
N ALA A 304 18.25 8.18 22.15
CA ALA A 304 19.22 7.12 21.84
C ALA A 304 19.56 7.08 20.33
N CYS A 305 18.57 7.23 19.45
CA CYS A 305 18.82 7.35 18.00
C CYS A 305 19.66 8.58 17.65
N GLN A 306 19.45 9.72 18.31
CA GLN A 306 20.22 10.95 18.09
C GLN A 306 21.68 10.77 18.49
N ARG A 307 21.95 10.20 19.68
CA ARG A 307 23.32 9.93 20.14
C ARG A 307 24.06 8.94 19.24
N LEU A 308 23.36 7.94 18.72
CA LEU A 308 23.90 6.99 17.74
C LEU A 308 24.00 7.55 16.31
N GLN A 309 23.67 8.84 16.11
CA GLN A 309 23.69 9.50 14.79
C GLN A 309 22.84 8.77 13.73
N LEU A 310 21.78 8.09 14.16
CA LEU A 310 20.84 7.40 13.27
C LEU A 310 19.77 8.34 12.71
N LEU A 311 19.63 9.53 13.30
CA LEU A 311 18.77 10.58 12.79
C LEU A 311 19.60 11.58 11.99
N GLU A 312 18.99 12.11 10.94
CA GLU A 312 19.56 13.20 10.18
C GLU A 312 19.86 14.39 11.10
N ASN A 313 21.08 14.92 11.00
CA ASN A 313 21.48 16.13 11.70
C ASN A 313 20.81 17.33 11.01
N ASP A 314 20.11 18.16 11.78
CA ASP A 314 19.45 19.36 11.25
C ASP A 314 20.42 20.40 10.67
N ALA A 315 21.74 20.18 10.79
CA ALA A 315 22.78 21.00 10.18
C ALA A 315 22.57 21.24 8.67
N HIS A 316 22.09 20.24 7.92
CA HIS A 316 21.81 20.46 6.50
C HIS A 316 20.55 21.30 6.27
N TRP A 317 19.54 21.24 7.16
CA TRP A 317 18.36 22.11 7.08
C TRP A 317 18.72 23.54 7.45
N ASP A 318 19.58 23.70 8.45
CA ASP A 318 20.15 24.97 8.84
C ASP A 318 20.93 25.62 7.70
N GLN A 319 21.86 24.89 7.07
CA GLN A 319 22.61 25.38 5.90
C GLN A 319 21.67 25.71 4.73
N THR A 320 20.69 24.84 4.45
CA THR A 320 19.71 25.05 3.37
C THR A 320 18.88 26.31 3.58
N LEU A 321 18.39 26.56 4.80
CA LEU A 321 17.63 27.76 5.12
C LEU A 321 18.53 29.00 5.13
N ASN A 322 19.77 28.88 5.59
CA ASN A 322 20.76 29.96 5.53
C ASN A 322 21.03 30.41 4.08
N ASP A 323 21.19 29.46 3.17
CA ASP A 323 21.39 29.75 1.75
C ASP A 323 20.14 30.37 1.10
N ALA A 324 18.95 29.91 1.52
CA ALA A 324 17.68 30.46 1.08
C ALA A 324 17.49 31.91 1.54
N VAL A 325 17.89 32.26 2.77
CA VAL A 325 17.82 33.64 3.29
C VAL A 325 18.62 34.61 2.42
N ILE A 326 19.74 34.18 1.85
CA ILE A 326 20.60 35.03 1.02
C ILE A 326 20.01 35.23 -0.39
N SER A 327 19.26 34.24 -0.90
CA SER A 327 18.91 34.13 -2.32
C SER A 327 17.41 34.23 -2.64
N SER A 328 16.54 34.18 -1.63
CA SER A 328 15.09 34.00 -1.81
C SER A 328 14.26 35.00 -1.00
N HIS A 329 13.02 35.21 -1.43
CA HIS A 329 12.07 36.08 -0.74
C HIS A 329 11.40 35.36 0.44
N ALA A 330 10.90 36.12 1.42
CA ALA A 330 10.25 35.61 2.65
C ALA A 330 9.18 34.52 2.39
N HIS A 331 8.30 34.71 1.39
CA HIS A 331 7.34 33.66 0.99
C HIS A 331 8.04 32.36 0.56
N GLN A 332 9.09 32.45 -0.25
CA GLN A 332 9.80 31.26 -0.75
C GLN A 332 10.49 30.51 0.40
N ILE A 333 11.01 31.26 1.38
CA ILE A 333 11.60 30.69 2.60
C ILE A 333 10.50 29.99 3.42
N ARG A 334 9.30 30.57 3.58
CA ARG A 334 8.15 29.90 4.23
C ARG A 334 7.75 28.61 3.50
N THR A 335 7.74 28.62 2.17
CA THR A 335 7.44 27.43 1.36
C THR A 335 8.48 26.33 1.54
N LEU A 336 9.77 26.68 1.48
CA LEU A 336 10.86 25.73 1.71
C LEU A 336 10.80 25.14 3.13
N PHE A 337 10.59 25.98 4.13
CA PHE A 337 10.42 25.54 5.51
C PHE A 337 9.23 24.57 5.66
N SER A 338 8.08 24.91 5.05
CA SER A 338 6.88 24.06 5.05
C SER A 338 7.15 22.68 4.44
N ILE A 339 7.93 22.61 3.36
CA ILE A 339 8.34 21.36 2.71
C ILE A 339 9.21 20.55 3.68
N ILE A 340 10.26 21.16 4.23
CA ILE A 340 11.19 20.50 5.17
C ILE A 340 10.42 19.87 6.34
N ILE A 341 9.53 20.62 7.01
CA ILE A 341 8.78 20.09 8.16
C ILE A 341 7.74 19.04 7.76
N SER A 342 7.17 19.13 6.55
CA SER A 342 6.13 18.21 6.08
C SER A 342 6.68 16.88 5.54
N THR A 343 7.86 16.89 4.92
CA THR A 343 8.41 15.74 4.19
C THR A 343 9.67 15.15 4.80
N CYS A 344 10.48 15.98 5.46
CA CYS A 344 11.81 15.59 5.91
C CYS A 344 11.89 15.32 7.43
N PHE A 345 10.88 15.76 8.20
CA PHE A 345 10.76 15.48 9.64
C PHE A 345 12.03 15.86 10.44
N PRO A 346 12.44 17.13 10.43
CA PRO A 346 13.63 17.59 11.17
C PRO A 346 13.55 17.21 12.64
N SER A 347 14.72 17.02 13.26
CA SER A 347 14.82 16.62 14.66
C SER A 347 14.28 17.69 15.61
N ASN A 348 14.56 18.97 15.36
CA ASN A 348 14.01 20.09 16.13
C ASN A 348 13.48 21.22 15.21
N PRO A 349 12.24 21.11 14.73
CA PRO A 349 11.65 22.15 13.88
C PRO A 349 11.44 23.49 14.59
N ILE A 350 11.33 23.49 15.94
CA ILE A 350 11.16 24.71 16.74
C ILE A 350 12.43 25.56 16.69
N ASP A 351 13.61 24.93 16.81
CA ASP A 351 14.89 25.65 16.77
C ASP A 351 15.10 26.31 15.39
N LEU A 352 14.77 25.59 14.31
CA LEU A 352 14.80 26.14 12.95
C LEU A 352 13.82 27.31 12.79
N TRP A 353 12.60 27.18 13.30
CA TRP A 353 11.62 28.28 13.30
C TRP A 353 12.15 29.50 14.05
N ILE A 354 12.61 29.33 15.29
CA ILE A 354 13.12 30.43 16.12
C ILE A 354 14.27 31.15 15.44
N LYS A 355 15.15 30.42 14.75
CA LYS A 355 16.33 30.98 14.08
C LYS A 355 15.99 31.78 12.81
N TYR A 356 14.98 31.33 12.04
CA TYR A 356 14.70 31.89 10.71
C TYR A 356 13.39 32.68 10.60
N LYS A 357 12.57 32.75 11.65
CA LYS A 357 11.24 33.40 11.63
C LYS A 357 11.26 34.85 11.15
N ASP A 358 12.28 35.63 11.48
CA ASP A 358 12.37 37.06 11.11
C ASP A 358 12.45 37.22 9.59
N TYR A 359 13.28 36.42 8.93
CA TYR A 359 13.42 36.39 7.47
C TYR A 359 12.16 35.86 6.78
N MET A 360 11.41 34.99 7.44
CA MET A 360 10.12 34.51 6.97
C MET A 360 8.99 35.52 7.13
N CYS A 361 9.18 36.62 7.86
CA CYS A 361 8.13 37.61 8.13
C CYS A 361 8.33 38.94 7.39
N ASP A 362 9.43 39.12 6.67
CA ASP A 362 9.83 40.40 6.10
C ASP A 362 8.80 40.98 5.10
N ASP A 363 8.22 40.14 4.24
CA ASP A 363 7.17 40.55 3.31
C ASP A 363 5.84 40.90 4.02
N ILE A 364 5.48 40.18 5.08
CA ILE A 364 4.30 40.43 5.90
C ILE A 364 4.45 41.79 6.61
N LEU A 365 5.62 42.05 7.20
CA LEU A 365 5.94 43.33 7.82
C LEU A 365 5.84 44.48 6.82
N TYR A 366 6.40 44.31 5.61
CA TYR A 366 6.32 45.29 4.54
C TYR A 366 4.86 45.58 4.13
N GLN A 367 4.03 44.55 3.98
CA GLN A 367 2.61 44.71 3.66
C GLN A 367 1.85 45.48 4.74
N ILE A 368 2.12 45.19 6.02
CA ILE A 368 1.48 45.86 7.16
C ILE A 368 1.90 47.33 7.23
N ARG A 369 3.20 47.63 7.08
CA ARG A 369 3.72 49.01 7.06
C ARG A 369 3.03 49.84 5.97
N ASN A 370 2.87 49.26 4.78
CA ASN A 370 2.18 49.93 3.67
C ASN A 370 0.68 50.11 3.93
N ARG A 371 0.01 49.09 4.50
CA ARG A 371 -1.43 49.17 4.80
C ARG A 371 -1.74 50.20 5.89
N MET A 372 -0.88 50.32 6.89
CA MET A 372 -1.06 51.22 8.04
C MET A 372 -0.43 52.60 7.82
N GLY A 373 0.33 52.79 6.75
CA GLY A 373 1.03 54.05 6.45
C GLY A 373 2.09 54.44 7.49
N ASN A 374 2.59 53.49 8.28
CA ASN A 374 3.54 53.74 9.36
C ASN A 374 4.82 52.90 9.17
N PRO A 375 5.96 53.53 8.81
CA PRO A 375 7.22 52.81 8.57
C PRO A 375 7.91 52.33 9.85
N ASN A 376 7.52 52.84 11.02
CA ASN A 376 8.17 52.54 12.31
C ASN A 376 7.64 51.26 12.98
N ILE A 377 6.69 50.56 12.34
CA ILE A 377 6.18 49.28 12.86
C ILE A 377 7.33 48.26 12.89
N GLN A 378 7.55 47.65 14.05
CA GLN A 378 8.52 46.57 14.25
C GLN A 378 7.82 45.21 14.13
N ILE A 379 8.60 44.14 14.00
CA ILE A 379 8.08 42.77 14.07
C ILE A 379 7.44 42.54 15.45
N SER A 380 6.24 41.98 15.46
CA SER A 380 5.47 41.63 16.66
C SER A 380 5.03 40.17 16.64
N GLU A 381 4.52 39.67 17.76
CA GLU A 381 4.01 38.30 17.88
C GLU A 381 2.84 38.02 16.91
N GLU A 382 2.03 39.04 16.60
CA GLU A 382 0.96 38.91 15.61
C GLU A 382 1.51 38.65 14.19
N ILE A 383 2.67 39.23 13.86
CA ILE A 383 3.32 39.03 12.55
C ILE A 383 3.91 37.62 12.46
N TYR A 384 4.51 37.12 13.54
CA TYR A 384 4.95 35.72 13.59
C TYR A 384 3.76 34.76 13.48
N ASN A 385 2.63 35.10 14.10
CA ASN A 385 1.42 34.30 14.02
C ASN A 385 0.87 34.22 12.59
N GLU A 386 0.84 35.33 11.84
CA GLU A 386 0.46 35.35 10.43
C GLU A 386 1.39 34.46 9.57
N ALA A 387 2.70 34.49 9.83
CA ALA A 387 3.64 33.60 9.16
C ALA A 387 3.38 32.11 9.50
N LEU A 388 3.08 31.79 10.77
CA LEU A 388 2.71 30.43 11.19
C LEU A 388 1.41 29.96 10.54
N ILE A 389 0.40 30.84 10.39
CA ILE A 389 -0.83 30.52 9.65
C ILE A 389 -0.49 30.16 8.20
N SER A 390 0.32 31.00 7.53
CA SER A 390 0.75 30.75 6.15
C SER A 390 1.52 29.43 5.99
N ILE A 391 2.37 29.07 6.95
CA ILE A 391 3.11 27.80 6.95
C ILE A 391 2.15 26.62 7.22
N GLU A 392 1.22 26.76 8.17
CA GLU A 392 0.23 25.72 8.47
C GLU A 392 -0.63 25.41 7.24
N ASP A 393 -1.06 26.44 6.53
CA ASP A 393 -1.82 26.32 5.27
C ASP A 393 -1.08 25.47 4.24
N MET A 394 0.21 25.75 4.04
CA MET A 394 1.05 24.97 3.12
C MET A 394 1.19 23.51 3.60
N CYS A 395 1.37 23.29 4.91
CA CYS A 395 1.49 21.95 5.49
C CYS A 395 0.21 21.13 5.35
N LEU A 396 -0.95 21.77 5.53
CA LEU A 396 -2.26 21.14 5.34
C LEU A 396 -2.46 20.70 3.89
N ILE A 397 -2.06 21.52 2.92
CA ILE A 397 -2.11 21.18 1.49
C ILE A 397 -1.22 19.97 1.18
N MET A 398 0.02 19.98 1.68
CA MET A 398 1.02 18.96 1.33
C MET A 398 0.82 17.63 2.06
N SER A 399 0.58 17.67 3.38
CA SER A 399 0.61 16.49 4.25
C SER A 399 -0.66 16.26 5.06
N ASN A 400 -1.63 17.17 4.99
CA ASN A 400 -2.84 17.16 5.81
C ASN A 400 -2.56 17.08 7.31
N LYS A 401 -1.52 17.79 7.76
CA LYS A 401 -1.10 17.85 9.16
C LYS A 401 -1.11 19.29 9.65
N LEU A 402 -1.53 19.45 10.90
CA LEU A 402 -1.43 20.70 11.65
C LEU A 402 0.02 20.92 12.11
N LEU A 403 0.41 22.16 12.40
CA LEU A 403 1.78 22.45 12.86
C LEU A 403 2.11 21.73 14.18
N ILE A 404 1.12 21.58 15.06
CA ILE A 404 1.29 20.83 16.31
C ILE A 404 1.65 19.36 16.10
N GLN A 405 1.20 18.76 14.99
CA GLN A 405 1.53 17.37 14.63
C GLN A 405 2.89 17.25 13.95
N LEU A 406 3.48 18.38 13.55
CA LEU A 406 4.81 18.49 12.95
C LEU A 406 5.85 18.98 13.97
N GLY A 407 5.49 19.07 15.25
CA GLY A 407 6.40 19.49 16.32
C GLY A 407 6.59 21.00 16.45
N LEU A 408 5.69 21.81 15.86
CA LEU A 408 5.68 23.28 16.00
C LEU A 408 4.53 23.77 16.89
N THR A 409 4.60 25.03 17.29
CA THR A 409 3.49 25.71 17.97
C THR A 409 2.32 25.93 17.03
N ALA A 410 1.11 25.62 17.48
CA ALA A 410 -0.10 25.89 16.70
C ALA A 410 -0.30 27.42 16.55
N PRO A 411 -0.65 27.91 15.35
CA PRO A 411 -0.99 29.32 15.18
C PRO A 411 -2.30 29.63 15.89
N ASN A 412 -2.40 30.86 16.40
CA ASN A 412 -3.61 31.40 16.96
C ASN A 412 -4.53 31.88 15.82
N ARG A 413 -5.59 31.13 15.53
CA ARG A 413 -6.56 31.45 14.49
C ARG A 413 -8.01 31.42 15.01
N PRO A 414 -8.89 32.32 14.54
CA PRO A 414 -10.32 32.19 14.79
C PRO A 414 -10.85 30.92 14.09
N MET A 415 -11.69 30.16 14.79
CA MET A 415 -12.16 28.80 14.41
C MET A 415 -12.84 28.70 13.02
N HIS A 416 -13.26 29.82 12.43
CA HIS A 416 -13.94 29.87 11.13
C HIS A 416 -13.01 29.66 9.93
N ASP A 417 -11.72 29.99 10.05
CA ASP A 417 -10.80 29.94 8.90
C ASP A 417 -10.32 28.52 8.56
N ALA A 418 -10.20 27.63 9.55
CA ALA A 418 -9.81 26.23 9.33
C ALA A 418 -10.84 25.43 8.50
N PHE A 419 -12.13 25.67 8.73
CA PHE A 419 -13.23 24.99 8.02
C PHE A 419 -13.35 25.43 6.56
N ASN A 420 -13.08 26.71 6.28
CA ASN A 420 -13.14 27.25 4.92
C ASN A 420 -12.07 26.62 4.02
N GLN A 421 -10.94 26.20 4.56
CA GLN A 421 -9.81 25.71 3.79
C GLN A 421 -9.93 24.26 3.33
N GLU A 422 -10.47 23.35 4.15
CA GLU A 422 -10.84 21.99 3.68
C GLU A 422 -11.84 22.08 2.52
N LEU A 423 -12.80 23.00 2.65
CA LEU A 423 -13.76 23.34 1.60
C LEU A 423 -13.09 23.91 0.35
N HIS A 424 -12.09 24.78 0.49
CA HIS A 424 -11.29 25.28 -0.65
C HIS A 424 -10.45 24.17 -1.30
N ARG A 425 -9.90 23.24 -0.52
CA ARG A 425 -9.15 22.08 -1.00
C ARG A 425 -10.02 21.13 -1.81
N GLU A 426 -11.23 20.82 -1.35
CA GLU A 426 -12.18 20.01 -2.11
C GLU A 426 -12.62 20.68 -3.43
N ARG A 427 -12.42 22.01 -3.58
CA ARG A 427 -12.85 22.82 -4.73
C ARG A 427 -11.72 23.21 -5.70
N LEU A 428 -10.49 22.81 -5.42
CA LEU A 428 -9.27 23.10 -6.20
C LEU A 428 -9.09 22.12 -7.39
N TYR A 429 -10.07 22.04 -8.28
CA TYR A 429 -9.96 21.30 -9.55
C TYR A 429 -10.05 22.22 -10.78
N ASP A 430 -9.23 21.94 -11.80
CA ASP A 430 -9.24 22.67 -13.07
C ASP A 430 -10.47 22.29 -13.91
N LEU A 431 -11.29 23.29 -14.20
CA LEU A 431 -12.53 23.12 -14.95
C LEU A 431 -12.29 22.80 -16.42
N ASN A 432 -11.20 23.31 -17.01
CA ASN A 432 -10.91 23.11 -18.43
C ASN A 432 -10.46 21.67 -18.68
N THR A 433 -9.56 21.15 -17.85
CA THR A 433 -9.12 19.75 -17.90
C THR A 433 -10.28 18.77 -17.67
N LEU A 434 -11.18 19.08 -16.73
CA LEU A 434 -12.37 18.27 -16.47
C LEU A 434 -13.33 18.27 -17.67
N LYS A 435 -13.53 19.42 -18.33
CA LYS A 435 -14.40 19.54 -19.52
C LYS A 435 -13.85 18.75 -20.70
N GLU A 436 -12.54 18.82 -20.96
CA GLU A 436 -11.87 18.03 -22.00
C GLU A 436 -12.01 16.53 -21.75
N LEU A 437 -11.73 16.07 -20.51
CA LEU A 437 -11.89 14.66 -20.13
C LEU A 437 -13.31 14.13 -20.35
N ILE A 438 -14.33 14.95 -20.03
CA ILE A 438 -15.73 14.59 -20.26
C ILE A 438 -16.03 14.48 -21.76
N GLN A 439 -15.53 15.41 -22.58
CA GLN A 439 -15.71 15.36 -24.04
C GLN A 439 -15.05 14.14 -24.67
N THR A 440 -13.89 13.71 -24.17
CA THR A 440 -13.20 12.51 -24.66
C THR A 440 -13.86 11.21 -24.21
N ASN A 441 -14.38 11.15 -22.99
CA ASN A 441 -14.87 9.90 -22.39
C ASN A 441 -16.35 9.58 -22.66
N LEU A 442 -17.18 10.61 -22.87
CA LEU A 442 -18.61 10.41 -23.16
C LEU A 442 -18.90 9.56 -24.41
N PRO A 443 -18.17 9.71 -25.53
CA PRO A 443 -18.37 8.89 -26.72
C PRO A 443 -17.99 7.42 -26.55
N LEU A 444 -17.15 7.10 -25.55
CA LEU A 444 -16.66 5.74 -25.29
C LEU A 444 -17.62 4.90 -24.43
N LEU A 445 -18.73 5.48 -23.97
CA LEU A 445 -19.73 4.77 -23.17
C LEU A 445 -20.57 3.85 -24.05
N ASN A 446 -20.79 2.61 -23.60
CA ASN A 446 -21.75 1.72 -24.25
C ASN A 446 -23.20 2.15 -23.95
N GLU A 447 -24.17 1.59 -24.67
CA GLU A 447 -25.57 2.03 -24.57
C GLU A 447 -26.16 1.94 -23.15
N GLN A 448 -25.84 0.89 -22.40
CA GLN A 448 -26.31 0.72 -21.02
C GLN A 448 -25.66 1.75 -20.09
N GLN A 449 -24.37 2.03 -20.25
CA GLN A 449 -23.64 3.04 -19.49
C GLN A 449 -24.14 4.45 -19.81
N LYS A 450 -24.42 4.74 -21.08
CA LYS A 450 -24.96 6.01 -21.53
C LYS A 450 -26.36 6.25 -20.96
N TYR A 451 -27.22 5.24 -20.95
CA TYR A 451 -28.54 5.29 -20.33
C TYR A 451 -28.47 5.61 -18.83
N VAL A 452 -27.57 4.95 -18.10
CA VAL A 452 -27.36 5.24 -16.66
C VAL A 452 -26.81 6.65 -16.46
N PHE A 453 -25.82 7.06 -17.27
CA PHE A 453 -25.25 8.41 -17.23
C PHE A 453 -26.33 9.47 -17.43
N GLU A 454 -27.13 9.36 -18.49
CA GLU A 454 -28.19 10.32 -18.82
C GLU A 454 -29.27 10.36 -17.75
N THR A 455 -29.66 9.20 -17.20
CA THR A 455 -30.65 9.10 -16.12
C THR A 455 -30.17 9.82 -14.87
N LEU A 456 -28.92 9.57 -14.45
CA LEU A 456 -28.34 10.23 -13.28
C LEU A 456 -28.12 11.71 -13.52
N MET A 457 -27.72 12.12 -14.73
CA MET A 457 -27.57 13.53 -15.08
C MET A 457 -28.92 14.25 -15.06
N LYS A 458 -29.99 13.62 -15.55
CA LYS A 458 -31.34 14.17 -15.51
C LYS A 458 -31.83 14.36 -14.08
N VAL A 459 -31.70 13.34 -13.24
CA VAL A 459 -32.08 13.41 -11.81
C VAL A 459 -31.28 14.45 -11.06
N THR A 460 -29.99 14.59 -11.38
CA THR A 460 -29.14 15.64 -10.80
C THR A 460 -29.60 17.01 -11.30
N ASN A 461 -29.93 17.17 -12.58
CA ASN A 461 -30.40 18.44 -13.18
C ASN A 461 -31.74 18.89 -12.62
N ASP A 462 -32.63 17.94 -12.41
CA ASP A 462 -33.98 18.19 -11.90
C ASP A 462 -34.00 18.31 -10.34
N GLU A 463 -32.86 18.15 -9.67
CA GLU A 463 -32.69 18.18 -8.20
C GLU A 463 -33.61 17.23 -7.42
N THR A 464 -34.12 16.19 -8.10
CA THR A 464 -35.13 15.27 -7.56
C THR A 464 -34.54 14.24 -6.58
N GLY A 465 -33.22 14.05 -6.59
CA GLY A 465 -32.52 13.09 -5.72
C GLY A 465 -32.87 11.62 -6.01
N GLY A 466 -32.15 10.68 -5.39
CA GLY A 466 -32.46 9.25 -5.52
C GLY A 466 -31.32 8.32 -5.11
N ILE A 467 -31.66 7.06 -4.80
CA ILE A 467 -30.71 5.97 -4.52
C ILE A 467 -30.75 4.99 -5.69
N TYR A 468 -29.60 4.74 -6.30
CA TYR A 468 -29.46 3.85 -7.47
C TYR A 468 -28.47 2.74 -7.17
N PHE A 469 -28.86 1.50 -7.45
CA PHE A 469 -27.97 0.33 -7.33
C PHE A 469 -27.40 -0.01 -8.71
N LEU A 470 -26.07 -0.03 -8.81
CA LEU A 470 -25.36 -0.37 -10.03
C LEU A 470 -24.76 -1.76 -9.89
N ASP A 471 -25.33 -2.75 -10.58
CA ASP A 471 -24.76 -4.11 -10.66
C ASP A 471 -24.07 -4.31 -12.02
N ALA A 472 -22.74 -4.49 -12.01
CA ALA A 472 -22.01 -4.89 -13.21
C ALA A 472 -20.59 -5.42 -12.90
N PRO A 473 -19.98 -6.20 -13.82
CA PRO A 473 -18.65 -6.78 -13.64
C PRO A 473 -17.54 -5.71 -13.57
N GLY A 474 -16.73 -5.77 -12.51
CA GLY A 474 -15.97 -4.66 -11.92
C GLY A 474 -14.97 -3.87 -12.77
N ALA A 475 -14.60 -4.30 -13.98
CA ALA A 475 -13.71 -3.53 -14.85
C ALA A 475 -14.45 -2.49 -15.71
N LYS A 476 -15.71 -2.76 -16.10
CA LYS A 476 -16.47 -1.88 -17.01
C LYS A 476 -17.14 -0.69 -16.31
N ASN A 477 -17.31 -0.73 -14.99
CA ASN A 477 -18.02 0.31 -14.23
C ASN A 477 -17.16 1.50 -13.82
N ILE A 478 -15.84 1.31 -13.74
CA ILE A 478 -14.91 2.35 -13.29
C ILE A 478 -15.00 3.57 -14.23
N PHE A 479 -15.10 3.34 -15.54
CA PHE A 479 -15.20 4.38 -16.56
C PHE A 479 -16.47 5.24 -16.42
N LEU A 480 -17.63 4.61 -16.21
CA LEU A 480 -18.92 5.31 -16.02
C LEU A 480 -18.93 6.15 -14.74
N LEU A 481 -18.45 5.60 -13.62
CA LEU A 481 -18.39 6.29 -12.33
C LEU A 481 -17.43 7.49 -12.36
N PHE A 482 -16.31 7.40 -13.09
CA PHE A 482 -15.41 8.52 -13.30
C PHE A 482 -16.08 9.66 -14.08
N SER A 483 -16.76 9.36 -15.18
CA SER A 483 -17.47 10.37 -16.00
C SER A 483 -18.58 11.08 -15.22
N ILE A 484 -19.35 10.35 -14.40
CA ILE A 484 -20.40 10.93 -13.55
C ILE A 484 -19.79 11.85 -12.48
N LYS A 485 -18.73 11.39 -11.80
CA LYS A 485 -18.04 12.19 -10.76
C LYS A 485 -17.44 13.48 -11.33
N GLN A 486 -16.80 13.40 -12.50
CA GLN A 486 -16.20 14.55 -13.18
C GLN A 486 -17.26 15.60 -13.54
N LYS A 487 -18.40 15.18 -14.12
CA LYS A 487 -19.47 16.11 -14.51
C LYS A 487 -20.14 16.79 -13.31
N ARG A 488 -20.31 16.07 -12.20
CA ARG A 488 -20.84 16.63 -10.94
C ARG A 488 -19.90 17.69 -10.35
N MET A 489 -18.59 17.48 -10.39
CA MET A 489 -17.60 18.46 -9.95
C MET A 489 -17.64 19.74 -10.80
N THR A 490 -17.76 19.64 -12.13
CA THR A 490 -17.90 20.82 -13.00
C THR A 490 -19.11 21.66 -12.64
N ARG A 491 -20.28 21.02 -12.43
CA ARG A 491 -21.53 21.73 -12.13
C ARG A 491 -21.54 22.41 -10.77
N MET A 492 -21.01 21.76 -9.72
CA MET A 492 -20.92 22.37 -8.39
C MET A 492 -20.15 23.70 -8.41
N LYS A 493 -19.08 23.79 -9.20
CA LYS A 493 -18.28 25.00 -9.31
C LYS A 493 -18.93 26.07 -10.20
N GLU A 494 -19.68 25.67 -11.23
CA GLU A 494 -20.46 26.58 -12.08
C GLU A 494 -21.66 27.21 -11.34
N GLN A 495 -22.43 26.44 -10.56
CA GLN A 495 -23.54 26.98 -9.74
C GLN A 495 -23.07 28.00 -8.69
N ILE A 496 -21.88 27.81 -8.12
CA ILE A 496 -21.31 28.71 -7.10
C ILE A 496 -20.71 29.99 -7.71
N ASN A 497 -20.17 29.92 -8.93
CA ASN A 497 -19.72 31.12 -9.64
C ASN A 497 -20.90 32.02 -10.05
N MET A 498 -22.09 31.45 -10.29
CA MET A 498 -23.30 32.21 -10.54
C MET A 498 -23.95 32.80 -9.29
N SER A 499 -23.68 32.25 -8.09
CA SER A 499 -24.18 32.81 -6.82
C SER A 499 -23.26 33.86 -6.19
N LYS A 500 -22.15 34.20 -6.87
CA LYS A 500 -21.22 35.29 -6.51
C LYS A 500 -21.34 36.53 -7.43
N VAL A 501 -22.33 36.55 -8.32
CA VAL A 501 -22.82 37.73 -9.04
C VAL A 501 -24.16 38.10 -8.44
#